data_AF-A0A8J7G3Q9-F1
#
_entry.id   AF-A0A8J7G3Q9-F1
#
_cell.length_a   1.000
_cell.length_b   1.000
_cell.length_c   1.000
_cell.angle_alpha   90.00
_cell.angle_beta   90.00
_cell.angle_gamma   90.00
#
_symmetry.space_group_name_H-M   'P 1'
#
loop_
_entity.id
_entity.type
_entity.pdbx_description
1 polymer ?
#
loop_
_entity_poly.entity_id
_entity_poly.type
_entity_poly.pdbx_seq_one_letter_code
_entity_poly.pdbx_strand_id
1 'polypeptide(L)'
;MVTVKQLEQELLREKQSLQESTTYRQQTAELALQVLKTVQNTKPFLSRESAEKFVSRALPSADRDQQLDVAKMLHVLWTQKKNEQNYSGEFQRQLAERKKSRGPISFVLTK
;
A
#
# COMPACT_ATOMS: atom_id res chain seq x y z
N MET A 1 3.82 -16.93 0.96
CA MET A 1 3.89 -16.07 2.17
C MET A 1 4.49 -14.75 1.75
N VAL A 2 3.83 -13.63 2.07
CA VAL A 2 4.29 -12.28 1.69
C VAL A 2 5.52 -11.89 2.51
N THR A 3 6.60 -11.53 1.82
CA THR A 3 7.87 -11.12 2.43
C THR A 3 7.98 -9.60 2.54
N VAL A 4 8.83 -9.11 3.45
CA VAL A 4 9.08 -7.66 3.62
C VAL A 4 9.64 -7.06 2.32
N LYS A 5 10.56 -7.76 1.65
CA LYS A 5 11.13 -7.32 0.35
C LYS A 5 10.08 -7.13 -0.73
N GLN A 6 9.06 -8.00 -0.79
CA GLN A 6 7.96 -7.87 -1.74
C GLN A 6 7.11 -6.62 -1.47
N LEU A 7 6.89 -6.28 -0.19
CA LEU A 7 6.19 -5.04 0.17
C LEU A 7 7.02 -3.81 -0.16
N GLU A 8 8.32 -3.85 0.11
CA GLU A 8 9.23 -2.74 -0.20
C GLU A 8 9.27 -2.45 -1.70
N GLN A 9 9.39 -3.48 -2.54
CA GLN A 9 9.34 -3.33 -3.99
C GLN A 9 8.02 -2.74 -4.48
N GLU A 10 6.89 -3.16 -3.90
CA GLU A 10 5.59 -2.62 -4.29
C GLU A 10 5.43 -1.17 -3.84
N LEU A 11 5.88 -0.84 -2.64
CA LEU A 11 5.81 0.51 -2.12
C LEU A 11 6.74 1.47 -2.90
N LEU A 12 7.88 0.99 -3.41
CA LEU A 12 8.73 1.75 -4.32
C LEU A 12 8.03 2.04 -5.66
N ARG A 13 7.31 1.06 -6.22
CA ARG A 13 6.50 1.25 -7.43
C ARG A 13 5.36 2.24 -7.19
N GLU A 14 4.68 2.11 -6.05
CA GLU A 14 3.63 3.06 -5.65
C GLU A 14 4.23 4.48 -5.53
N LYS A 15 5.35 4.66 -4.82
CA LYS A 15 6.04 5.95 -4.70
C LYS A 15 6.39 6.54 -6.08
N GLN A 16 6.84 5.72 -7.02
CA GLN A 16 7.14 6.17 -8.39
C GLN A 16 5.87 6.60 -9.13
N SER A 17 4.76 5.87 -8.99
CA SER A 17 3.47 6.26 -9.57
C SER A 17 2.86 7.52 -8.95
N LEU A 18 3.23 7.81 -7.69
CA LEU A 18 2.78 8.97 -6.93
C LEU A 18 3.59 10.25 -7.23
N GLN A 19 4.55 10.23 -8.16
CA GLN A 19 5.32 11.42 -8.54
C GLN A 19 4.45 12.59 -9.00
N GLU A 20 3.28 12.31 -9.60
CA GLU A 20 2.30 13.32 -10.01
C GLU A 20 1.20 13.61 -8.96
N SER A 21 1.30 12.98 -7.77
CA SER A 21 0.31 13.11 -6.70
C SER A 21 0.64 14.25 -5.72
N THR A 22 -0.24 14.46 -4.72
CA THR A 22 -0.03 15.45 -3.68
C THR A 22 1.21 15.15 -2.83
N THR A 23 1.88 16.19 -2.36
CA THR A 23 3.06 16.10 -1.46
C THR A 23 2.78 15.22 -0.24
N TYR A 24 1.55 15.29 0.30
CA TYR A 24 1.14 14.47 1.44
C TYR A 24 1.17 12.96 1.15
N ARG A 25 0.70 12.52 -0.02
CA ARG A 25 0.74 11.09 -0.38
C ARG A 25 2.16 10.60 -0.61
N GLN A 26 3.01 11.44 -1.19
CA GLN A 26 4.43 11.13 -1.37
C GLN A 26 5.15 10.98 -0.02
N GLN A 27 4.88 11.90 0.92
CA GLN A 27 5.40 11.85 2.29
C GLN A 27 4.91 10.59 3.03
N THR A 28 3.63 10.25 2.89
CA THR A 28 3.07 9.02 3.48
C THR A 28 3.80 7.77 2.97
N ALA A 29 4.07 7.70 1.66
CA ALA A 29 4.81 6.57 1.07
C ALA A 29 6.26 6.51 1.56
N GLU A 30 6.89 7.67 1.81
CA GLU A 30 8.24 7.74 2.36
C GLU A 30 8.31 7.28 3.82
N LEU A 31 7.37 7.73 4.65
CA LEU A 31 7.23 7.24 6.03
C LEU A 31 6.94 5.74 6.06
N ALA A 32 6.09 5.24 5.16
CA ALA A 32 5.83 3.81 5.03
C ALA A 32 7.09 3.01 4.67
N LEU A 33 7.97 3.54 3.80
CA LEU A 33 9.27 2.92 3.50
C LEU A 33 10.17 2.90 4.73
N GLN A 34 10.19 3.99 5.51
CA GLN A 34 10.95 4.05 6.76
C GLN A 34 10.47 2.98 7.76
N VAL A 35 9.16 2.78 7.90
CA VAL A 35 8.58 1.72 8.74
C VAL A 35 8.96 0.32 8.23
N LEU A 36 8.95 0.09 6.93
CA LEU A 36 9.38 -1.22 6.38
C LEU A 36 10.86 -1.51 6.63
N LYS A 37 11.72 -0.50 6.74
CA LYS A 37 13.14 -0.69 7.09
C LYS A 37 13.35 -1.12 8.55
N THR A 38 12.40 -0.82 9.44
CA THR A 38 12.50 -1.18 10.86
C THR A 38 11.85 -2.52 11.19
N VAL A 39 11.05 -3.08 10.27
CA VAL A 39 10.31 -4.32 10.51
C VAL A 39 11.06 -5.55 10.01
N GLN A 40 11.16 -6.57 10.85
CA GLN A 40 11.84 -7.83 10.48
C GLN A 40 10.94 -8.80 9.72
N ASN A 41 9.61 -8.68 9.86
CA ASN A 41 8.64 -9.59 9.24
C ASN A 41 7.31 -8.88 8.96
N THR A 42 6.44 -9.51 8.16
CA THR A 42 5.17 -8.90 7.75
C THR A 42 4.03 -9.08 8.76
N LYS A 43 4.27 -9.73 9.91
CA LYS A 43 3.23 -10.02 10.93
C LYS A 43 2.47 -8.77 11.42
N PRO A 44 3.11 -7.60 11.61
CA PRO A 44 2.38 -6.41 12.03
C PRO A 44 1.30 -5.96 11.04
N PHE A 45 1.42 -6.29 9.75
CA PHE A 45 0.51 -5.79 8.70
C PHE A 45 -0.67 -6.73 8.40
N LEU A 46 -0.79 -7.84 9.14
CA LEU A 46 -1.86 -8.84 8.98
C LEU A 46 -3.24 -8.27 9.33
N SER A 47 -3.29 -7.39 10.33
CA SER A 47 -4.50 -6.65 10.71
C SER A 47 -4.21 -5.17 10.80
N ARG A 48 -5.25 -4.38 10.55
CA ARG A 48 -5.19 -2.92 10.64
C ARG A 48 -4.76 -2.46 12.03
N GLU A 49 -5.34 -3.01 13.09
CA GLU A 49 -5.00 -2.67 14.48
C GLU A 49 -3.53 -2.95 14.81
N SER A 50 -3.01 -4.11 14.37
CA SER A 50 -1.59 -4.45 14.57
C SER A 50 -0.68 -3.50 13.81
N ALA A 51 -1.08 -3.10 12.60
CA ALA A 51 -0.32 -2.17 11.77
C ALA A 51 -0.27 -0.79 12.43
N GLU A 52 -1.40 -0.28 12.89
CA GLU A 52 -1.51 1.00 13.59
C GLU A 52 -0.63 1.02 14.85
N LYS A 53 -0.72 -0.02 15.68
CA LYS A 53 0.09 -0.16 16.90
C LYS A 53 1.59 -0.26 16.62
N PHE A 54 1.98 -0.88 15.51
CA PHE A 54 3.38 -0.95 15.11
C PHE A 54 3.88 0.40 14.59
N VAL A 55 3.10 1.04 13.71
CA VAL A 55 3.46 2.33 13.11
C VAL A 55 3.55 3.43 14.17
N SER A 56 2.63 3.47 15.14
CA SER A 56 2.67 4.46 16.22
C SER A 56 3.94 4.36 17.08
N ARG A 57 4.52 3.15 17.19
CA ARG A 57 5.79 2.91 17.88
C ARG A 57 7.00 3.21 17.00
N ALA A 58 6.90 2.94 15.70
CA ALA A 58 7.97 3.16 14.73
C ALA A 58 8.12 4.64 14.34
N LEU A 59 7.04 5.42 14.40
CA LEU A 59 7.00 6.84 14.03
C LEU A 59 6.39 7.70 15.17
N PRO A 60 7.01 7.73 16.37
CA PRO A 60 6.45 8.45 17.53
C PRO A 60 6.34 9.96 17.33
N SER A 61 7.12 10.53 16.40
CA SER A 61 7.13 11.97 16.09
C SER A 61 6.15 12.37 14.99
N ALA A 62 5.56 11.41 14.28
CA ALA A 62 4.53 11.69 13.27
C ALA A 62 3.20 12.00 13.96
N ASP A 63 2.36 12.82 13.31
CA ASP A 63 1.01 13.04 13.82
C ASP A 63 0.15 11.76 13.70
N ARG A 64 -0.99 11.76 14.40
CA ARG A 64 -1.86 10.58 14.45
C ARG A 64 -2.43 10.22 13.07
N ASP A 65 -2.76 11.21 12.26
CA ASP A 65 -3.39 10.98 10.95
C ASP A 65 -2.39 10.37 9.97
N GLN A 66 -1.15 10.85 9.96
CA GLN A 66 -0.03 10.26 9.23
C GLN A 66 0.27 8.84 9.69
N GLN A 67 0.28 8.57 10.99
CA GLN A 67 0.46 7.21 11.51
C GLN A 67 -0.65 6.27 11.01
N LEU A 68 -1.91 6.73 11.02
CA LEU A 68 -3.05 5.95 10.52
C LEU A 68 -2.97 5.73 9.00
N ASP A 69 -2.59 6.74 8.23
CA ASP A 69 -2.45 6.64 6.78
C ASP A 69 -1.31 5.71 6.37
N VAL A 70 -0.17 5.78 7.07
CA VAL A 70 0.96 4.86 6.86
C VAL A 70 0.54 3.43 7.21
N ALA A 71 -0.14 3.21 8.33
CA ALA A 71 -0.63 1.89 8.73
C ALA A 71 -1.62 1.32 7.71
N LYS A 72 -2.55 2.14 7.24
CA LYS A 72 -3.50 1.78 6.19
C LYS A 72 -2.79 1.41 4.89
N MET A 73 -1.83 2.21 4.45
CA MET A 73 -1.06 1.96 3.22
C MET A 73 -0.35 0.59 3.30
N LEU A 74 0.36 0.33 4.40
CA LEU A 74 1.08 -0.93 4.60
C LEU A 74 0.14 -2.15 4.68
N HIS A 75 -0.99 -2.02 5.37
CA HIS A 75 -1.99 -3.08 5.46
C HIS A 75 -2.65 -3.38 4.10
N VAL A 76 -2.99 -2.35 3.32
CA VAL A 76 -3.56 -2.50 1.98
C VAL A 76 -2.57 -3.19 1.05
N LEU A 77 -1.31 -2.75 1.03
CA LEU A 77 -0.27 -3.37 0.20
C LEU A 77 -0.04 -4.84 0.57
N TRP A 78 -0.01 -5.14 1.87
CA TRP A 78 0.10 -6.53 2.33
C TRP A 78 -1.09 -7.38 1.90
N THR A 79 -2.31 -6.86 2.04
CA THR A 79 -3.53 -7.55 1.63
C THR A 79 -3.55 -7.79 0.12
N GLN A 80 -3.16 -6.79 -0.67
CA GLN A 80 -3.04 -6.93 -2.12
C GLN A 80 -2.05 -8.02 -2.50
N LYS A 81 -0.85 -8.03 -1.92
CA LYS A 81 0.16 -9.08 -2.19
C LYS A 81 -0.26 -10.46 -1.73
N LYS A 82 -0.93 -10.56 -0.58
CA LYS A 82 -1.50 -11.82 -0.11
C LYS A 82 -2.54 -12.34 -1.11
N ASN A 83 -3.42 -11.47 -1.57
CA ASN A 83 -4.47 -11.85 -2.53
C ASN A 83 -3.87 -12.23 -3.89
N GLU A 84 -2.87 -11.49 -4.39
CA GLU A 84 -2.15 -11.83 -5.63
C GLU A 84 -1.53 -13.23 -5.59
N GLN A 85 -0.95 -13.62 -4.44
CA GLN A 85 -0.40 -14.97 -4.24
C GLN A 85 -1.49 -16.06 -4.19
N ASN A 86 -2.72 -15.70 -3.85
CA ASN A 86 -3.85 -16.63 -3.68
C ASN A 86 -4.81 -16.65 -4.88
N TYR A 87 -4.64 -15.76 -5.86
CA TYR A 87 -5.48 -15.75 -7.05
C TYR A 87 -5.20 -16.96 -7.94
N SER A 88 -6.27 -17.56 -8.48
CA SER A 88 -6.14 -18.56 -9.53
C SER A 88 -5.53 -17.95 -10.79
N GLY A 89 -4.81 -18.74 -11.58
CA GLY A 89 -4.20 -18.28 -12.83
C GLY A 89 -5.23 -17.68 -13.81
N GLU A 90 -6.45 -18.20 -13.83
CA GLU A 90 -7.56 -17.66 -14.63
C GLU A 90 -8.00 -16.27 -14.16
N PHE A 91 -8.10 -16.06 -12.85
CA PHE A 91 -8.48 -14.76 -12.29
C PHE A 91 -7.40 -13.70 -12.53
N GLN A 92 -6.12 -14.08 -12.49
CA GLN A 92 -5.01 -13.19 -12.84
C GLN A 92 -5.09 -12.74 -14.31
N ARG A 93 -5.45 -13.64 -15.23
CA ARG A 93 -5.66 -13.30 -16.66
C ARG A 93 -6.81 -12.32 -16.84
N GLN A 94 -7.96 -12.59 -16.21
CA GLN A 94 -9.12 -11.68 -16.28
C GLN A 94 -8.81 -10.29 -15.70
N LEU A 95 -8.04 -10.22 -14.60
CA LEU A 95 -7.58 -8.95 -14.03
C LEU A 95 -6.65 -8.19 -14.99
N ALA A 96 -5.74 -8.89 -15.66
CA ALA A 96 -4.83 -8.28 -16.64
C ALA A 96 -5.61 -7.72 -17.84
N GLU A 97 -6.60 -8.46 -18.34
CA GLU A 97 -7.49 -8.00 -19.42
C GLU A 97 -8.29 -6.75 -19.00
N ARG A 98 -8.88 -6.76 -17.80
CA ARG A 98 -9.61 -5.60 -17.26
C ARG A 98 -8.73 -4.37 -17.03
N LYS A 99 -7.48 -4.56 -16.59
CA LYS A 99 -6.51 -3.46 -16.46
C LYS A 99 -6.16 -2.87 -17.83
N LYS A 100 -6.01 -3.70 -18.87
CA LYS A 100 -5.79 -3.23 -20.25
C LYS A 100 -7.00 -2.52 -20.84
N SER A 101 -8.22 -2.96 -20.49
CA SER A 101 -9.47 -2.41 -21.03
C SER A 101 -10.01 -1.21 -20.23
N ARG A 102 -9.32 -0.78 -19.16
CA ARG A 102 -9.72 0.40 -18.40
C ARG A 102 -9.45 1.65 -19.23
N GLY A 103 -10.49 2.14 -19.89
CA GLY A 103 -10.50 3.47 -20.52
C GLY A 103 -10.37 4.60 -19.50
N PRO A 104 -10.05 5.82 -19.94
CA PRO A 104 -9.95 6.99 -19.07
C PRO A 104 -11.28 7.24 -18.35
N ILE A 105 -11.21 7.46 -17.04
CA ILE A 105 -12.38 7.79 -16.22
C ILE A 105 -12.73 9.26 -16.52
N SER A 106 -13.87 9.49 -17.17
CA SER A 106 -14.42 10.82 -17.37
C SER A 106 -15.37 11.19 -16.23
N PHE A 107 -15.18 12.38 -15.66
CA PHE A 107 -16.15 12.96 -14.73
C PHE A 107 -17.32 13.50 -15.53
N VAL A 108 -18.50 12.90 -15.36
CA VAL A 108 -19.75 13.45 -15.88
C VAL A 108 -20.36 14.33 -14.80
N LEU A 109 -20.23 15.65 -14.95
CA LEU A 109 -20.95 16.62 -14.13
C LEU A 109 -22.43 16.57 -14.53
N THR A 110 -23.27 16.01 -13.65
CA THR A 110 -24.72 16.08 -13.78
C THR A 110 -25.16 17.48 -13.33
N LYS A 111 -25.88 18.21 -14.21
CA LYS A 111 -26.46 19.54 -13.91
C LYS A 111 -27.74 19.40 -13.10
#